data_AF-A0A2N1UDI6-F1
#
_entry.id   AF-A0A2N1UDI6-F1
#
_cell.length_a   1.000
_cell.length_b   1.000
_cell.length_c   1.000
_cell.angle_alpha   90.00
_cell.angle_beta   90.00
_cell.angle_gamma   90.00
#
_symmetry.space_group_name_H-M   'P 1'
#
loop_
_entity.id
_entity.type
_entity.pdbx_description
1 polymer ?
#
loop_
_entity_poly.entity_id
_entity_poly.type
_entity_poly.pdbx_seq_one_letter_code
_entity_poly.pdbx_strand_id
1 'polypeptide(L)'
;MSETAKKERIWLILAVILLAGIYGAWGMVESWLANRALANFDWDHYSNSADEQLELRIICHKIISYKYGNHHDAFVTLIQIGNPDSVPLLINALKWHEPTDGSDIVSCTTDHCVEALRNLTGMDFGYSYKDWHKWLQTQR
;
A
#
# COMPACT_ATOMS: atom_id res chain seq x y z
N MET A 1 41.42 -8.35 18.75
CA MET A 1 40.52 -7.18 18.59
C MET A 1 40.61 -6.35 19.87
N SER A 2 40.93 -5.05 19.76
CA SER A 2 41.10 -4.18 20.94
C SER A 2 39.77 -3.95 21.67
N GLU A 3 39.83 -3.63 22.96
CA GLU A 3 38.66 -3.25 23.76
C GLU A 3 37.95 -2.01 23.17
N THR A 4 38.70 -1.09 22.58
CA THR A 4 38.16 0.06 21.84
C THR A 4 37.29 -0.38 20.65
N ALA A 5 37.80 -1.30 19.82
CA ALA A 5 37.06 -1.81 18.66
C ALA A 5 35.78 -2.58 19.06
N LYS A 6 35.78 -3.27 20.20
CA LYS A 6 34.56 -3.90 20.75
C LYS A 6 33.51 -2.86 21.15
N LYS A 7 33.93 -1.80 21.86
CA LYS A 7 33.02 -0.72 22.28
C LYS A 7 32.44 0.02 21.09
N GLU A 8 33.26 0.36 20.10
CA GLU A 8 32.82 1.02 18.85
C GLU A 8 31.79 0.15 18.11
N ARG A 9 32.03 -1.16 18.01
CA ARG A 9 31.08 -2.08 17.38
C ARG A 9 29.75 -2.14 18.13
N ILE A 10 29.77 -2.15 19.47
CA ILE A 10 28.55 -2.12 20.28
C ILE A 10 27.77 -0.82 20.04
N TRP A 11 28.44 0.33 20.06
CA TRP A 11 27.81 1.62 19.78
C TRP A 11 27.21 1.69 18.38
N LEU A 12 27.91 1.17 17.37
CA LEU A 12 27.40 1.11 16.00
C LEU A 12 26.13 0.25 15.93
N ILE A 13 26.11 -0.91 16.57
CA ILE A 13 24.92 -1.78 16.62
C ILE A 13 23.76 -1.05 17.29
N LEU A 14 24.00 -0.39 18.43
CA LEU A 14 22.97 0.38 19.13
C LEU A 14 22.45 1.54 18.28
N ALA A 15 23.32 2.25 17.57
CA ALA A 15 22.93 3.33 16.66
C ALA A 15 22.05 2.80 15.52
N VAL A 16 22.41 1.66 14.92
CA VAL A 16 21.59 1.02 13.87
C VAL A 16 20.22 0.59 14.40
N ILE A 17 20.16 -0.01 15.60
CA ILE A 17 18.89 -0.40 16.24
C ILE A 17 18.03 0.84 16.51
N LEU A 18 18.61 1.91 17.04
CA LEU A 18 17.91 3.15 17.32
C LEU A 18 17.35 3.78 16.03
N LEU A 19 18.16 3.86 14.97
CA LEU A 19 17.72 4.38 13.67
C LEU A 19 16.60 3.54 13.07
N ALA A 20 16.70 2.21 13.14
CA ALA A 20 15.63 1.31 12.70
C ALA A 20 14.34 1.53 13.52
N GLY A 21 14.47 1.74 14.84
CA GLY A 21 13.35 2.05 15.72
C GLY A 21 12.67 3.37 15.39
N ILE A 22 13.44 4.44 15.16
CA ILE A 22 12.92 5.76 14.77
C ILE A 22 12.20 5.66 13.41
N TYR A 23 12.81 4.99 12.43
CA TYR A 23 12.21 4.83 11.10
C TYR A 23 10.93 3.99 11.15
N GLY A 24 10.92 2.91 11.94
CA GLY A 24 9.73 2.10 12.17
C GLY A 24 8.59 2.89 12.81
N ALA A 25 8.90 3.67 13.86
CA ALA A 25 7.91 4.52 14.52
C ALA A 25 7.33 5.58 13.57
N TRP A 26 8.19 6.22 12.76
CA TRP A 26 7.75 7.17 11.73
C TRP A 26 6.79 6.51 10.73
N GLY A 27 7.15 5.34 10.19
CA GLY A 27 6.28 4.60 9.27
C GLY A 27 4.92 4.22 9.89
N MET A 28 4.90 3.86 11.17
CA MET A 28 3.65 3.56 11.88
C MET A 28 2.76 4.81 12.04
N VAL A 29 3.35 5.96 12.38
CA VAL A 29 2.61 7.24 12.51
C VAL A 29 2.03 7.64 11.14
N GLU A 30 2.84 7.57 10.10
CA GLU A 30 2.43 7.90 8.73
C GLU A 30 1.28 7.01 8.24
N SER A 31 1.36 5.70 8.47
CA SER A 31 0.29 4.76 8.17
C SER A 31 -0.97 5.09 8.98
N TRP A 32 -0.85 5.33 10.30
CA TRP A 32 -1.99 5.67 11.15
C TRP A 32 -2.68 6.96 10.71
N LEU A 33 -1.91 8.01 10.38
CA LEU A 33 -2.46 9.28 9.91
C LEU A 33 -3.23 9.13 8.60
N ALA A 34 -2.70 8.37 7.63
CA ALA A 34 -3.39 8.14 6.37
C ALA A 34 -4.70 7.36 6.56
N ASN A 35 -4.69 6.31 7.37
CA ASN A 35 -5.89 5.56 7.73
C ASN A 35 -6.94 6.43 8.41
N ARG A 36 -6.50 7.28 9.35
CA ARG A 36 -7.39 8.22 10.03
C ARG A 36 -7.94 9.28 9.08
N ALA A 37 -7.15 9.76 8.12
CA ALA A 37 -7.59 10.73 7.13
C ALA A 37 -8.70 10.14 6.24
N LEU A 38 -8.52 8.92 5.73
CA LEU A 38 -9.56 8.26 4.93
C LEU A 38 -10.83 7.97 5.74
N ALA A 39 -10.69 7.48 6.97
CA ALA A 39 -11.83 7.14 7.83
C ALA A 39 -12.66 8.37 8.27
N ASN A 40 -12.04 9.55 8.35
CA ASN A 40 -12.72 10.79 8.72
C ASN A 40 -12.93 11.72 7.51
N PHE A 41 -12.78 11.22 6.28
CA PHE A 41 -13.02 12.02 5.09
C PHE A 41 -14.50 12.40 5.02
N ASP A 42 -14.79 13.65 4.68
CA ASP A 42 -16.15 14.19 4.62
C ASP A 42 -16.82 13.80 3.29
N TRP A 43 -17.29 12.56 3.24
CA TRP A 43 -17.95 12.01 2.06
C TRP A 43 -19.27 12.73 1.71
N ASP A 44 -19.92 13.37 2.69
CA ASP A 44 -21.18 14.10 2.48
C ASP A 44 -20.98 15.39 1.68
N HIS A 45 -19.80 16.00 1.81
CA HIS A 45 -19.43 17.24 1.11
C HIS A 45 -18.41 17.03 -0.01
N TYR A 46 -18.12 15.78 -0.37
CA TYR A 46 -17.17 15.47 -1.43
C TYR A 46 -17.63 16.03 -2.78
N SER A 47 -16.89 17.00 -3.30
CA SER A 47 -17.25 17.70 -4.55
C SER A 47 -16.74 16.99 -5.81
N ASN A 48 -15.93 15.94 -5.63
CA ASN A 48 -15.22 15.24 -6.72
C ASN A 48 -14.33 16.19 -7.55
N SER A 49 -13.82 17.25 -6.92
CA SER A 49 -12.87 18.17 -7.56
C SER A 49 -11.52 17.48 -7.84
N ALA A 50 -10.76 18.01 -8.79
CA ALA A 50 -9.44 17.46 -9.12
C ALA A 50 -8.48 17.45 -7.91
N ASP A 51 -8.55 18.48 -7.07
CA ASP A 51 -7.70 18.61 -5.88
C ASP A 51 -8.08 17.58 -4.81
N GLU A 52 -9.37 17.39 -4.53
CA GLU A 52 -9.83 16.36 -3.58
C GLU A 52 -9.57 14.93 -4.11
N GLN A 53 -9.75 14.70 -5.41
CA GLN A 53 -9.36 13.43 -6.04
C GLN A 53 -7.85 13.19 -5.97
N LEU A 54 -7.02 14.23 -6.03
CA LEU A 54 -5.58 14.10 -5.84
C LEU A 54 -5.26 13.76 -4.38
N GLU A 55 -5.85 14.47 -3.42
CA GLU A 55 -5.66 14.25 -1.99
C GLU A 55 -6.05 12.83 -1.57
N LEU A 56 -7.26 12.39 -1.92
CA LEU A 56 -7.74 11.04 -1.61
C LEU A 56 -6.85 9.97 -2.23
N ARG A 57 -6.37 10.17 -3.45
CA ARG A 57 -5.47 9.23 -4.11
C ARG A 57 -4.14 9.12 -3.37
N ILE A 58 -3.56 10.25 -2.94
CA ILE A 58 -2.33 10.28 -2.12
C ILE A 58 -2.56 9.51 -0.81
N ILE A 59 -3.69 9.74 -0.14
CA ILE A 59 -4.07 9.02 1.08
C ILE A 59 -4.15 7.52 0.82
N CYS A 60 -4.87 7.11 -0.23
CA CYS A 60 -5.04 5.70 -0.59
C CYS A 60 -3.70 5.05 -0.97
N HIS A 61 -2.87 5.70 -1.78
CA HIS A 61 -1.53 5.24 -2.14
C HIS A 61 -0.66 5.01 -0.92
N LYS A 62 -0.72 5.92 0.05
CA LYS A 62 0.00 5.79 1.31
C LYS A 62 -0.50 4.61 2.14
N ILE A 63 -1.82 4.42 2.24
CA ILE A 63 -2.42 3.28 2.93
C ILE A 63 -1.93 1.95 2.31
N ILE A 64 -2.06 1.78 0.99
CA ILE A 64 -1.75 0.51 0.30
C ILE A 64 -0.24 0.24 0.15
N SER A 65 0.61 1.23 0.45
CA SER A 65 2.06 1.06 0.48
C SER A 65 2.55 0.28 1.72
N TYR A 66 1.72 0.14 2.74
CA TYR A 66 2.02 -0.64 3.95
C TYR A 66 1.32 -2.00 3.94
N LYS A 67 1.81 -2.93 4.75
CA LYS A 67 1.20 -4.27 4.87
C LYS A 67 -0.15 -4.25 5.58
N TYR A 68 -0.36 -3.28 6.48
CA TYR A 68 -1.56 -3.17 7.30
C TYR A 68 -2.18 -1.79 7.13
N GLY A 69 -3.51 -1.76 7.08
CA GLY A 69 -4.30 -0.54 6.92
C GLY A 69 -5.70 -0.85 6.40
N ASN A 70 -6.46 0.19 6.17
CA ASN A 70 -7.79 0.19 5.59
C ASN A 70 -7.70 0.00 4.07
N HIS A 71 -7.16 -1.16 3.67
CA HIS A 71 -6.97 -1.51 2.27
C HIS A 71 -8.31 -1.63 1.54
N HIS A 72 -9.35 -2.11 2.22
CA HIS A 72 -10.70 -2.24 1.66
C HIS A 72 -11.19 -0.90 1.09
N ASP A 73 -11.31 0.13 1.94
CA ASP A 73 -11.86 1.42 1.50
C ASP A 73 -10.90 2.15 0.57
N ALA A 74 -9.58 1.97 0.76
CA ALA A 74 -8.59 2.54 -0.15
C ALA A 74 -8.72 1.95 -1.57
N PHE A 75 -8.96 0.65 -1.70
CA PHE A 75 -9.19 0.02 -3.01
C PHE A 75 -10.50 0.49 -3.62
N VAL A 76 -11.60 0.50 -2.84
CA VAL A 76 -12.90 1.02 -3.30
C VAL A 76 -12.78 2.46 -3.80
N THR A 77 -12.05 3.30 -3.09
CA THR A 77 -11.79 4.68 -3.49
C THR A 77 -10.99 4.73 -4.81
N LEU A 78 -9.92 3.94 -4.92
CA LEU A 78 -9.06 3.90 -6.12
C LEU A 78 -9.75 3.32 -7.37
N ILE A 79 -10.85 2.57 -7.24
CA ILE A 79 -11.71 2.21 -8.38
C ILE A 79 -12.25 3.46 -9.07
N GLN A 80 -12.67 4.46 -8.29
CA GLN A 80 -13.30 5.68 -8.80
C GLN A 80 -12.29 6.72 -9.23
N ILE A 81 -11.27 6.94 -8.40
CA ILE A 81 -10.34 8.05 -8.56
C ILE A 81 -8.94 7.59 -8.94
N GLY A 82 -8.68 6.32 -9.23
CA GLY A 82 -7.34 5.84 -9.57
C GLY A 82 -6.77 6.47 -10.86
N ASN A 83 -5.46 6.34 -11.06
CA ASN A 83 -4.76 6.72 -12.30
C ASN A 83 -3.65 5.70 -12.61
N PRO A 84 -2.91 5.84 -13.73
CA PRO A 84 -1.82 4.93 -14.05
C PRO A 84 -0.76 4.77 -12.94
N ASP A 85 -0.48 5.82 -12.15
CA ASP A 85 0.47 5.74 -11.03
C ASP A 85 -0.01 4.82 -9.89
N SER A 86 -1.32 4.55 -9.82
CA SER A 86 -1.93 3.66 -8.83
C SER A 86 -1.63 2.19 -9.12
N VAL A 87 -1.42 1.82 -10.39
CA VAL A 87 -1.24 0.43 -10.84
C VAL A 87 -0.09 -0.29 -10.13
N PRO A 88 1.16 0.21 -10.11
CA PRO A 88 2.25 -0.49 -9.43
C PRO A 88 2.00 -0.67 -7.92
N LEU A 89 1.31 0.28 -7.28
CA LEU A 89 0.98 0.22 -5.86
C LEU A 89 -0.10 -0.82 -5.57
N LEU A 90 -1.16 -0.86 -6.39
CA LEU A 90 -2.21 -1.86 -6.33
C LEU A 90 -1.66 -3.28 -6.53
N ILE A 91 -0.81 -3.48 -7.54
CA ILE A 91 -0.14 -4.77 -7.79
C ILE A 91 0.70 -5.16 -6.56
N ASN A 92 1.48 -4.25 -6.00
CA ASN A 92 2.29 -4.55 -4.82
C ASN A 92 1.42 -4.88 -3.59
N ALA A 93 0.29 -4.18 -3.41
CA ALA A 93 -0.63 -4.44 -2.31
C ALA A 93 -1.36 -5.79 -2.44
N LEU A 94 -1.65 -6.25 -3.67
CA LEU A 94 -2.26 -7.54 -3.95
C LEU A 94 -1.47 -8.71 -3.34
N LYS A 95 -0.14 -8.58 -3.22
CA LYS A 95 0.72 -9.56 -2.55
C LYS A 95 0.27 -9.91 -1.12
N TRP A 96 -0.40 -8.99 -0.44
CA TRP A 96 -0.86 -9.17 0.94
C TRP A 96 -2.28 -9.69 1.05
N HIS A 97 -3.01 -9.71 -0.07
CA HIS A 97 -4.42 -10.09 -0.14
C HIS A 97 -4.68 -11.27 -1.08
N GLU A 98 -3.66 -11.78 -1.79
CA GLU A 98 -3.79 -12.96 -2.64
C GLU A 98 -4.48 -14.09 -1.86
N PRO A 99 -5.55 -14.71 -2.40
CA PRO A 99 -6.24 -15.80 -1.74
C PRO A 99 -5.24 -16.91 -1.39
N THR A 100 -5.42 -17.55 -0.24
CA THR A 100 -4.58 -18.70 0.10
C THR A 100 -4.89 -19.85 -0.85
N ASP A 101 -3.85 -20.48 -1.40
CA ASP A 101 -3.96 -21.50 -2.46
C ASP A 101 -5.08 -22.50 -2.18
N GLY A 102 -6.09 -22.52 -3.06
CA GLY A 102 -7.18 -23.49 -3.07
C GLY A 102 -8.48 -23.08 -2.36
N SER A 103 -8.58 -21.87 -1.79
CA SER A 103 -9.89 -21.36 -1.35
C SER A 103 -10.60 -20.62 -2.49
N ASP A 104 -11.79 -21.09 -2.87
CA ASP A 104 -12.71 -20.35 -3.76
C ASP A 104 -13.28 -19.07 -3.10
N ILE A 105 -12.89 -18.80 -1.85
CA ILE A 105 -13.35 -17.65 -1.07
C ILE A 105 -12.36 -16.50 -1.24
N VAL A 106 -12.69 -15.59 -2.14
CA VAL A 106 -12.00 -14.32 -2.31
C VAL A 106 -12.58 -13.31 -1.30
N SER A 107 -11.72 -12.62 -0.55
CA SER A 107 -12.19 -11.53 0.32
C SER A 107 -12.62 -10.33 -0.53
N CYS A 108 -13.65 -9.59 -0.09
CA CYS A 108 -14.08 -8.36 -0.79
C CYS A 108 -12.91 -7.38 -1.00
N THR A 109 -12.00 -7.28 -0.04
CA THR A 109 -10.77 -6.48 -0.15
C THR A 109 -9.92 -6.88 -1.35
N THR A 110 -9.74 -8.17 -1.60
CA THR A 110 -8.97 -8.66 -2.77
C THR A 110 -9.71 -8.34 -4.06
N ASP A 111 -11.02 -8.50 -4.06
CA ASP A 111 -11.86 -8.23 -5.23
C ASP A 111 -11.81 -6.76 -5.65
N HIS A 112 -11.94 -5.83 -4.70
CA HIS A 112 -11.80 -4.40 -4.98
C HIS A 112 -10.41 -4.02 -5.49
N CYS A 113 -9.35 -4.71 -5.04
CA CYS A 113 -7.99 -4.49 -5.54
C CYS A 113 -7.88 -4.87 -7.03
N VAL A 114 -8.39 -6.06 -7.38
CA VAL A 114 -8.36 -6.56 -8.76
C VAL A 114 -9.31 -5.78 -9.66
N GLU A 115 -10.47 -5.36 -9.15
CA GLU A 115 -11.40 -4.49 -9.85
C GLU A 115 -10.74 -3.15 -10.20
N ALA A 116 -10.04 -2.51 -9.26
CA ALA A 116 -9.29 -1.29 -9.53
C ALA A 116 -8.22 -1.52 -10.62
N LEU A 117 -7.49 -2.63 -10.57
CA LEU A 117 -6.50 -2.99 -11.59
C LEU A 117 -7.13 -3.18 -12.97
N ARG A 118 -8.26 -3.89 -13.06
CA ARG A 118 -9.01 -4.10 -14.30
C ARG A 118 -9.49 -2.77 -14.88
N ASN A 119 -10.07 -1.90 -14.05
CA ASN A 119 -10.58 -0.60 -14.50
C ASN A 119 -9.46 0.31 -15.01
N LEU A 120 -8.30 0.31 -14.35
CA LEU A 120 -7.18 1.19 -14.72
C LEU A 120 -6.38 0.69 -15.92
N THR A 121 -6.34 -0.63 -16.15
CA THR A 121 -5.47 -1.23 -17.16
C THR A 121 -6.22 -1.81 -18.36
N GLY A 122 -7.52 -2.12 -18.21
CA GLY A 122 -8.30 -2.88 -19.19
C GLY A 122 -7.90 -4.36 -19.30
N MET A 123 -7.04 -4.85 -18.40
CA MET A 123 -6.52 -6.22 -18.41
C MET A 123 -7.14 -7.06 -17.29
N ASP A 124 -7.17 -8.37 -17.45
CA ASP A 124 -7.59 -9.31 -16.41
C ASP A 124 -6.62 -10.48 -16.28
N PHE A 125 -5.91 -10.53 -15.16
CA PHE A 125 -5.03 -11.64 -14.79
C PHE A 125 -5.55 -12.38 -13.53
N GLY A 126 -6.82 -12.16 -13.18
CA GLY A 126 -7.43 -12.72 -11.98
C GLY A 126 -6.81 -12.17 -10.69
N TYR A 127 -6.78 -13.02 -9.67
CA TYR A 127 -6.34 -12.65 -8.32
C TYR A 127 -4.85 -12.88 -8.04
N SER A 128 -4.08 -13.35 -9.02
CA SER A 128 -2.68 -13.68 -8.75
C SER A 128 -1.79 -12.45 -8.79
N TYR A 129 -1.11 -12.19 -7.67
CA TYR A 129 -0.06 -11.18 -7.61
C TYR A 129 1.03 -11.43 -8.65
N LYS A 130 1.43 -12.71 -8.83
CA LYS A 130 2.54 -13.08 -9.72
C LYS A 130 2.25 -12.74 -11.18
N ASP A 131 1.03 -12.97 -11.64
CA ASP A 131 0.67 -12.73 -13.04
C ASP A 131 0.58 -11.24 -13.33
N TRP A 132 -0.07 -10.47 -12.44
CA TRP A 132 -0.08 -9.00 -12.51
C TRP A 132 1.34 -8.41 -12.50
N HIS A 133 2.19 -8.87 -11.60
CA HIS A 133 3.57 -8.39 -11.49
C HIS A 133 4.40 -8.74 -12.73
N LYS A 134 4.25 -9.95 -13.27
CA LYS A 134 4.91 -10.37 -14.50
C LYS A 134 4.50 -9.48 -15.67
N TRP A 135 3.21 -9.18 -15.83
CA TRP A 135 2.73 -8.26 -16.85
C TRP A 135 3.33 -6.86 -16.69
N LEU A 136 3.34 -6.30 -15.47
CA LEU A 136 3.93 -4.97 -15.23
C LEU A 136 5.40 -4.89 -15.67
N GLN A 137 6.15 -5.98 -15.50
CA GLN A 137 7.55 -6.06 -15.94
C GLN A 137 7.72 -6.06 -17.47
N THR A 138 6.72 -6.47 -18.25
CA THR A 138 6.79 -6.42 -19.72
C THR A 138 6.44 -5.05 -20.30
N GLN A 139 5.93 -4.13 -19.48
CA GLN A 139 5.59 -2.75 -19.89
C GLN A 139 6.77 -1.78 -19.73
N ARG A 140 7.93 -2.26 -19.25
CA ARG A 140 9.16 -1.48 -19.03
C ARG A 140 10.20 -1.81 -20.10
#